data_AF-A0A671QPW3-F1
#
_entry.id   AF-A0A671QPW3-F1
#
_cell.length_a   1.000
_cell.length_b   1.000
_cell.length_c   1.000
_cell.angle_alpha   90.00
_cell.angle_beta   90.00
_cell.angle_gamma   90.00
#
_symmetry.space_group_name_H-M   'P 1'
#
loop_
_entity.id
_entity.type
_entity.pdbx_description
1 polymer ?
#
loop_
_entity_poly.entity_id
_entity_poly.type
_entity_poly.pdbx_seq_one_letter_code
_entity_poly.pdbx_strand_id
1 'polypeptide(L)'
;MQGSMCNFKAARPKPQAREQWSNKLEFLLAVAGHIIGLGNVWRFPYLCYKNGGGAFFVPYVLFLFTCGIPLFFLETSLGQFTSQGGITCWRKICPLFEGLGYGSQVVVLYTGIYYIIILAWAFLYLFSSFSSELPWASCNNYWNTGISRITVGIIIILGYVV
;
A
#
# COMPACT_ATOMS: atom_id res chain seq x y z
N MET A 1 14.65 -45.72 -48.58
CA MET A 1 15.62 -45.41 -47.49
C MET A 1 14.93 -44.46 -46.54
N GLN A 2 14.56 -44.99 -45.37
CA GLN A 2 13.79 -44.32 -44.32
C GLN A 2 14.77 -43.70 -43.30
N GLY A 3 14.48 -42.51 -42.77
CA GLY A 3 15.13 -41.93 -41.59
C GLY A 3 15.86 -40.62 -41.93
N SER A 4 15.64 -39.49 -41.25
CA SER A 4 15.03 -39.26 -39.94
C SER A 4 14.64 -37.78 -39.82
N MET A 5 13.33 -37.49 -39.77
CA MET A 5 12.84 -36.18 -39.33
C MET A 5 13.18 -36.03 -37.84
N CYS A 6 14.11 -35.12 -37.52
CA CYS A 6 14.31 -34.65 -36.15
C CYS A 6 13.00 -34.06 -35.63
N ASN A 7 12.37 -34.80 -34.72
CA ASN A 7 11.13 -34.41 -34.08
C ASN A 7 11.44 -33.32 -33.04
N PHE A 8 11.42 -32.06 -33.46
CA PHE A 8 11.43 -30.91 -32.56
C PHE A 8 10.06 -30.84 -31.86
N LYS A 9 9.85 -31.70 -30.85
CA LYS A 9 8.81 -31.47 -29.85
C LYS A 9 9.24 -30.23 -29.06
N ALA A 10 8.79 -29.06 -29.50
CA ALA A 10 8.79 -27.86 -28.69
C ALA A 10 8.09 -28.22 -27.37
N ALA A 11 8.87 -28.37 -26.30
CA ALA A 11 8.33 -28.57 -24.97
C ALA A 11 7.55 -27.31 -24.63
N ARG A 12 6.21 -27.35 -24.76
CA ARG A 12 5.35 -26.29 -24.25
C ARG A 12 5.73 -26.11 -22.78
N PRO A 13 6.11 -24.90 -22.34
CA PRO A 13 6.40 -24.69 -20.92
C PRO A 13 5.18 -25.18 -20.15
N LYS A 14 5.37 -26.19 -19.30
CA LYS A 14 4.33 -26.63 -18.37
C LYS A 14 3.90 -25.37 -17.60
N PRO A 15 2.60 -25.10 -17.44
CA PRO A 15 2.17 -23.94 -16.68
C PRO A 15 2.86 -24.01 -15.32
N GLN A 16 3.71 -23.02 -14.99
CA GLN A 16 4.32 -22.95 -13.67
C GLN A 16 3.20 -22.93 -12.65
N ALA A 17 3.20 -23.90 -11.74
CA ALA A 17 2.26 -23.92 -10.63
C ALA A 17 2.49 -22.66 -9.80
N ARG A 18 1.40 -22.03 -9.32
CA ARG A 18 1.46 -20.81 -8.53
C ARG A 18 2.28 -21.06 -7.27
N GLU A 19 3.26 -20.20 -7.01
CA GLU A 19 4.02 -20.16 -5.77
C GLU A 19 3.06 -20.08 -4.57
N GLN A 20 3.29 -20.92 -3.57
CA GLN A 20 2.51 -20.96 -2.33
C GLN A 20 3.34 -20.38 -1.20
N TRP A 21 2.67 -19.75 -0.23
CA TRP A 21 3.32 -19.28 0.98
C TRP A 21 3.90 -20.48 1.76
N SER A 22 5.14 -20.35 2.21
CA SER A 22 5.81 -21.39 3.00
C SER A 22 5.17 -21.52 4.38
N ASN A 23 4.85 -20.37 5.00
CA ASN A 23 4.24 -20.31 6.32
C ASN A 23 2.99 -19.44 6.38
N LYS A 24 2.03 -19.83 7.24
CA LYS A 24 0.83 -19.03 7.52
C LYS A 24 1.17 -17.68 8.18
N LEU A 25 2.27 -17.63 8.96
CA LEU A 25 2.73 -16.39 9.60
C LEU A 25 3.24 -15.37 8.57
N GLU A 26 3.94 -15.80 7.51
CA GLU A 26 4.38 -14.91 6.43
C GLU A 26 3.18 -14.24 5.75
N PHE A 27 2.12 -15.02 5.52
CA PHE A 27 0.87 -14.49 4.99
C PHE A 27 0.21 -13.48 5.93
N LEU A 28 0.10 -13.80 7.23
CA LEU A 28 -0.50 -12.88 8.21
C LEU A 28 0.31 -11.60 8.37
N LEU A 29 1.64 -11.69 8.36
CA LEU A 29 2.53 -10.53 8.43
C LEU A 29 2.42 -9.66 7.18
N ALA A 30 2.33 -10.26 5.99
CA ALA A 30 2.11 -9.51 4.75
C ALA A 30 0.77 -8.76 4.76
N VAL A 31 -0.30 -9.41 5.22
CA VAL A 31 -1.62 -8.79 5.37
C VAL A 31 -1.61 -7.68 6.42
N ALA A 32 -0.99 -7.91 7.57
CA ALA A 32 -0.87 -6.90 8.62
C ALA A 32 -0.10 -5.67 8.13
N GLY A 33 0.99 -5.87 7.39
CA GLY A 33 1.75 -4.78 6.76
C GLY A 33 0.96 -4.01 5.70
N HIS A 34 0.04 -4.67 5.00
CA HIS A 34 -0.86 -4.01 4.06
C HIS A 34 -1.92 -3.14 4.77
N ILE A 35 -2.45 -3.60 5.90
CA ILE A 35 -3.49 -2.87 6.68
C ILE A 35 -2.89 -1.70 7.47
N ILE A 36 -1.70 -1.89 8.05
CA ILE A 36 -1.01 -0.88 8.87
C ILE A 36 -0.21 0.05 7.94
N GLY A 37 -0.92 0.96 7.26
CA GLY A 37 -0.29 1.99 6.42
C GLY A 37 0.19 3.20 7.22
N LEU A 38 1.33 3.79 6.81
CA LEU A 38 1.84 5.07 7.34
C LEU A 38 0.75 6.17 7.35
N GLY A 39 -0.11 6.19 6.33
CA GLY A 39 -1.25 7.11 6.24
C GLY A 39 -2.23 7.02 7.41
N ASN A 40 -2.43 5.82 7.97
CA ASN A 40 -3.33 5.64 9.11
C ASN A 40 -2.77 6.25 10.40
N VAL A 41 -1.44 6.32 10.54
CA VAL A 41 -0.76 6.79 11.76
C VAL A 41 -1.06 8.26 12.05
N TRP A 42 -1.11 9.13 11.04
CA TRP A 42 -1.39 10.55 11.21
C TRP A 42 -2.84 10.93 10.90
N ARG A 43 -3.50 10.24 9.96
CA ARG A 43 -4.86 10.57 9.53
C ARG A 43 -5.89 10.20 10.57
N PHE A 44 -5.72 9.06 11.25
CA PHE A 44 -6.65 8.63 12.28
C PHE A 44 -6.69 9.61 13.47
N PRO A 45 -5.56 10.03 14.08
CA PRO A 45 -5.57 11.04 15.13
C PRO A 45 -6.17 12.38 14.67
N TYR A 46 -5.88 12.82 13.45
CA TYR A 46 -6.41 14.08 12.91
C TYR A 46 -7.94 14.04 12.77
N LEU A 47 -8.51 12.96 12.23
CA LEU A 47 -9.96 12.79 12.10
C LEU A 47 -10.63 12.66 13.47
N CYS A 48 -10.05 11.89 14.39
CA CYS A 48 -10.55 11.78 15.76
C CYS A 48 -10.63 13.16 16.41
N TYR A 49 -9.57 13.96 16.33
CA TYR A 49 -9.54 15.29 16.95
C TYR A 49 -10.62 16.23 16.37
N LYS A 50 -10.79 16.23 15.04
CA LYS A 50 -11.78 17.10 14.37
C LYS A 50 -13.23 16.68 14.62
N ASN A 51 -13.49 15.38 14.77
CA ASN A 51 -14.85 14.82 14.85
C ASN A 51 -15.30 14.49 16.30
N GLY A 52 -14.84 15.25 17.29
CA GLY A 52 -15.27 15.10 18.68
C GLY A 52 -14.49 14.07 19.51
N GLY A 53 -13.23 13.81 19.13
CA GLY A 53 -12.29 12.98 19.89
C GLY A 53 -12.72 11.52 19.96
N GLY A 54 -12.90 11.02 21.19
CA GLY A 54 -13.26 9.63 21.47
C GLY A 54 -14.66 9.23 20.98
N ALA A 55 -15.58 10.18 20.76
CA ALA A 55 -16.93 9.89 20.25
C ALA A 55 -16.91 9.35 18.81
N PHE A 56 -15.90 9.73 18.02
CA PHE A 56 -15.70 9.22 16.65
C PHE A 56 -15.37 7.72 16.61
N PHE A 57 -14.94 7.14 17.73
CA PHE A 57 -14.58 5.72 17.80
C PHE A 57 -15.80 4.79 17.66
N VAL A 58 -16.95 5.20 18.19
CA VAL A 58 -18.20 4.41 18.14
C VAL A 58 -18.65 4.12 16.70
N PRO A 59 -18.86 5.13 15.82
CA PRO A 59 -19.20 4.85 14.43
C PRO A 59 -18.06 4.14 13.68
N TYR A 60 -16.80 4.46 13.98
CA TYR A 60 -15.64 3.81 13.36
C TYR A 60 -15.63 2.29 13.59
N VAL A 61 -15.81 1.86 14.83
CA VAL A 61 -15.86 0.43 15.18
C VAL A 61 -17.09 -0.25 14.57
N LEU A 62 -18.25 0.41 14.55
CA LEU A 62 -19.44 -0.12 13.91
C LEU A 62 -19.21 -0.38 12.41
N PHE A 63 -18.69 0.59 11.66
CA PHE A 63 -18.36 0.39 10.24
C PHE A 63 -17.26 -0.64 10.01
N LEU A 64 -16.31 -0.78 10.94
CA LEU A 64 -15.28 -1.80 10.87
C LEU A 64 -15.89 -3.21 10.96
N PHE A 65 -16.83 -3.45 11.89
CA PHE A 65 -17.48 -4.74 12.01
C PHE A 65 -18.51 -5.01 10.91
N THR A 66 -19.27 -4.01 10.48
CA THR A 66 -20.35 -4.19 9.50
C THR A 66 -19.89 -4.16 8.04
N CYS A 67 -18.84 -3.40 7.73
CA CYS A 67 -18.33 -3.26 6.36
C CYS A 67 -16.87 -3.72 6.23
N GLY A 68 -15.99 -3.32 7.15
CA GLY A 68 -14.56 -3.60 7.07
C GLY A 68 -14.24 -5.10 7.07
N ILE A 69 -14.67 -5.82 8.11
CA ILE A 69 -14.41 -7.27 8.26
C ILE A 69 -15.08 -8.07 7.12
N PRO A 70 -16.36 -7.84 6.76
CA PRO A 70 -16.98 -8.55 5.64
C PRO A 70 -16.27 -8.32 4.30
N LEU A 71 -15.84 -7.08 4.00
CA LEU A 71 -15.10 -6.78 2.78
C LEU A 71 -13.73 -7.45 2.76
N PHE A 72 -12.99 -7.40 3.86
CA PHE A 72 -11.69 -8.06 3.98
C PHE A 72 -11.80 -9.59 3.82
N PHE A 73 -12.83 -10.19 4.41
CA PHE A 73 -13.12 -11.61 4.28
C PHE A 73 -13.52 -11.98 2.84
N LEU A 74 -14.36 -11.16 2.20
CA LEU A 74 -14.75 -11.35 0.80
C LEU A 74 -13.54 -11.28 -0.12
N GLU A 75 -12.67 -10.30 0.04
CA GLU A 75 -11.47 -10.15 -0.78
C GLU A 75 -10.51 -11.33 -0.61
N THR A 76 -10.26 -11.72 0.64
CA THR A 76 -9.35 -12.83 0.96
C THR A 76 -9.90 -14.16 0.45
N SER A 77 -11.19 -14.44 0.65
CA SER A 77 -11.82 -15.67 0.17
C SER A 77 -11.87 -15.75 -1.35
N LEU A 78 -12.16 -14.63 -2.05
CA LEU A 78 -12.12 -14.57 -3.52
C LEU A 78 -10.70 -14.77 -4.06
N GLY A 79 -9.69 -14.19 -3.41
CA GLY A 79 -8.28 -14.37 -3.77
C GLY A 79 -7.82 -15.82 -3.60
N GLN A 80 -8.25 -16.50 -2.53
CA GLN A 80 -7.97 -17.91 -2.31
C GLN A 80 -8.73 -18.82 -3.28
N PHE A 81 -10.01 -18.56 -3.53
CA PHE A 81 -10.86 -19.36 -4.42
C PHE A 81 -10.41 -19.29 -5.88
N THR A 82 -10.13 -18.09 -6.40
CA THR A 82 -9.73 -17.93 -7.80
C THR A 82 -8.26 -18.22 -8.03
N SER A 83 -7.42 -18.12 -6.98
CA SER A 83 -5.97 -18.32 -7.03
C SER A 83 -5.30 -17.54 -8.17
N GLN A 84 -5.87 -16.39 -8.55
CA GLN A 84 -5.46 -15.55 -9.67
C GLN A 84 -5.36 -14.08 -9.23
N GLY A 85 -4.63 -13.27 -10.00
CA GLY A 85 -4.49 -11.84 -9.71
C GLY A 85 -5.81 -11.08 -9.84
N GLY A 86 -5.90 -9.89 -9.21
CA GLY A 86 -7.15 -9.12 -9.10
C GLY A 86 -7.90 -8.92 -10.41
N ILE A 87 -7.20 -8.60 -11.51
CA ILE A 87 -7.81 -8.40 -12.84
C ILE A 87 -8.40 -9.71 -13.40
N THR A 88 -7.67 -10.82 -13.24
CA THR A 88 -8.11 -12.12 -13.80
C THR A 88 -9.17 -12.80 -12.93
N CYS A 89 -9.17 -12.52 -11.62
CA CYS A 89 -10.21 -12.94 -10.67
C CYS A 89 -11.59 -12.40 -11.10
N TRP A 90 -11.71 -11.10 -11.35
CA TRP A 90 -12.97 -10.48 -11.78
C TRP A 90 -13.45 -11.04 -13.14
N ARG A 91 -12.53 -11.26 -14.09
CA ARG A 91 -12.85 -11.85 -15.40
C ARG A 91 -13.42 -13.27 -15.31
N LYS A 92 -13.01 -14.06 -14.32
CA LYS A 92 -13.54 -15.42 -14.09
C LYS A 92 -14.91 -15.44 -13.41
N ILE A 93 -15.19 -14.49 -12.54
CA ILE A 93 -16.46 -14.42 -11.81
C ILE A 93 -17.53 -13.83 -12.72
N CYS A 94 -17.26 -12.64 -13.28
CA CYS A 94 -18.18 -11.91 -14.14
C CYS A 94 -17.38 -10.95 -15.04
N PRO A 95 -17.31 -11.16 -16.37
CA PRO A 95 -16.55 -10.30 -17.27
C PRO A 95 -17.02 -8.84 -17.29
N LEU A 96 -18.27 -8.56 -16.89
CA LEU A 96 -18.78 -7.20 -16.74
C LEU A 96 -18.05 -6.39 -15.64
N PHE A 97 -17.54 -7.06 -14.60
CA PHE A 97 -16.81 -6.44 -13.50
C PHE A 97 -15.30 -6.35 -13.75
N GLU A 98 -14.83 -6.64 -14.96
CA GLU A 98 -13.41 -6.54 -15.32
C GLU A 98 -12.85 -5.12 -15.09
N GLY A 99 -13.69 -4.10 -15.23
CA GLY A 99 -13.35 -2.70 -14.92
C GLY A 99 -12.95 -2.45 -13.45
N LEU A 100 -13.48 -3.23 -12.48
CA LEU A 100 -13.08 -3.12 -11.07
C LEU A 100 -11.62 -3.56 -10.88
N GLY A 101 -11.19 -4.59 -11.61
CA GLY A 101 -9.80 -5.05 -11.61
C GLY A 101 -8.85 -3.96 -12.10
N TYR A 102 -9.12 -3.37 -13.28
CA TYR A 102 -8.29 -2.29 -13.81
C TYR A 102 -8.31 -1.04 -12.93
N GLY A 103 -9.48 -0.66 -12.41
CA GLY A 103 -9.62 0.47 -11.49
C GLY A 103 -8.78 0.30 -10.23
N SER A 104 -8.83 -0.87 -9.60
CA SER A 104 -8.01 -1.18 -8.42
C SER A 104 -6.51 -1.08 -8.71
N GLN A 105 -6.06 -1.56 -9.88
CA GLN A 105 -4.65 -1.49 -10.27
C GLN A 105 -4.16 -0.05 -10.46
N VAL A 106 -4.98 0.81 -11.09
CA VAL A 106 -4.67 2.22 -11.27
C VAL A 106 -4.57 2.93 -9.91
N VAL A 107 -5.50 2.68 -9.00
CA VAL A 107 -5.46 3.26 -7.65
C VAL A 107 -4.20 2.84 -6.89
N VAL A 108 -3.80 1.57 -6.98
CA VAL A 108 -2.56 1.07 -6.37
C VAL A 108 -1.33 1.74 -6.97
N LEU A 109 -1.29 1.97 -8.28
CA LEU A 109 -0.18 2.65 -8.94
C LEU A 109 -0.05 4.12 -8.48
N TYR A 110 -1.16 4.87 -8.48
CA TYR A 110 -1.15 6.26 -8.01
C TYR A 110 -0.74 6.36 -6.53
N THR A 111 -1.29 5.47 -5.71
CA THR A 111 -0.96 5.41 -4.29
C THR A 111 0.52 5.05 -4.11
N GLY A 112 1.04 4.08 -4.86
CA GLY A 112 2.45 3.67 -4.81
C GLY A 112 3.43 4.82 -5.10
N ILE A 113 3.18 5.62 -6.15
CA ILE A 113 4.04 6.76 -6.51
C ILE A 113 4.12 7.76 -5.35
N TYR A 114 2.97 8.14 -4.79
CA TYR A 114 2.90 9.08 -3.68
C TYR A 114 3.59 8.56 -2.41
N TYR A 115 3.39 7.27 -2.08
CA TYR A 115 4.01 6.67 -0.90
C TYR A 115 5.53 6.52 -1.04
N ILE A 116 6.06 6.21 -2.23
CA ILE A 116 7.51 6.13 -2.48
C ILE A 116 8.16 7.49 -2.22
N ILE A 117 7.52 8.59 -2.66
CA ILE A 117 8.02 9.93 -2.38
C ILE A 117 8.10 10.14 -0.86
N ILE A 118 7.02 9.91 -0.11
CA ILE A 118 7.02 10.06 1.35
C ILE A 118 8.11 9.23 2.02
N LEU A 119 8.30 7.98 1.59
CA LEU A 119 9.37 7.13 2.10
C LEU A 119 10.75 7.72 1.82
N ALA A 120 11.00 8.27 0.64
CA ALA A 120 12.27 8.92 0.31
C ALA A 120 12.55 10.13 1.22
N TRP A 121 11.52 10.93 1.53
CA TRP A 121 11.64 12.01 2.52
C TRP A 121 11.93 11.46 3.92
N ALA A 122 11.21 10.42 4.36
CA ALA A 122 11.45 9.79 5.67
C ALA A 122 12.88 9.24 5.80
N PHE A 123 13.42 8.62 4.74
CA PHE A 123 14.81 8.17 4.70
C PHE A 123 15.79 9.34 4.82
N LEU A 124 15.55 10.45 4.12
CA LEU A 124 16.39 11.64 4.23
C LEU A 124 16.42 12.17 5.67
N TYR A 125 15.24 12.32 6.30
CA TYR A 125 15.15 12.74 7.71
C TYR A 125 15.79 11.74 8.68
N LEU A 126 15.70 10.44 8.40
CA LEU A 126 16.36 9.40 9.20
C LEU A 126 17.89 9.56 9.14
N PHE A 127 18.46 9.72 7.94
CA PHE A 127 19.90 9.91 7.79
C PHE A 127 20.39 11.23 8.41
N SER A 128 19.61 12.31 8.25
CA SER A 128 19.91 13.60 8.89
C SER A 128 19.76 13.58 10.42
N SER A 129 19.10 12.57 11.00
CA SER A 129 18.98 12.41 12.46
C SER A 129 20.22 11.78 13.10
N PHE A 130 21.13 11.18 12.32
CA PHE A 130 22.40 10.66 12.85
C PHE A 130 23.47 11.76 13.02
N SER A 131 23.18 13.00 12.62
CA SER A 131 24.06 14.15 12.87
C SER A 131 23.89 14.65 14.32
N SER A 132 24.99 15.10 14.94
CA SER A 132 25.02 15.53 16.36
C SER A 132 24.14 16.73 16.65
N GLU A 133 24.01 17.64 15.68
CA GLU A 133 23.12 18.79 15.72
C GLU A 133 22.01 18.59 14.69
N LEU A 134 20.76 18.55 15.14
CA LEU A 134 19.63 18.31 14.24
C LEU A 134 19.41 19.56 13.36
N PRO A 135 19.36 19.42 12.03
CA PRO A 135 19.28 20.56 11.13
C PRO A 135 17.94 21.33 11.24
N TRP A 136 16.92 20.74 11.85
CA TRP A 136 15.65 21.40 12.18
C TRP A 136 15.55 21.85 13.64
N ALA A 137 16.59 21.72 14.46
CA ALA A 137 16.60 22.24 15.83
C ALA A 137 17.00 23.73 15.89
N SER A 138 17.85 24.18 14.95
CA SER A 138 18.31 25.56 14.89
C SER A 138 17.78 26.29 13.66
N CYS A 139 17.57 27.60 13.79
CA CYS A 139 17.18 28.46 12.67
C CYS A 139 18.38 29.02 11.89
N ASN A 140 19.60 28.51 12.13
CA ASN A 140 20.84 29.07 11.55
C ASN A 140 21.29 28.31 10.29
N ASN A 141 20.36 28.03 9.38
CA ASN A 141 20.64 27.31 8.14
C ASN A 141 20.45 28.22 6.92
N TYR A 142 21.20 27.95 5.84
CA TYR A 142 21.16 28.77 4.61
C TYR A 142 19.79 28.73 3.90
N TRP A 143 18.97 27.73 4.18
CA TRP A 143 17.62 27.56 3.61
C TRP A 143 16.51 28.22 4.43
N ASN A 144 16.83 28.85 5.57
CA ASN A 144 15.83 29.57 6.36
C ASN A 144 15.65 30.99 5.84
N THR A 145 14.41 31.34 5.47
CA THR A 145 14.02 32.71 5.16
C THR A 145 13.78 33.48 6.47
N GLY A 146 13.90 34.83 6.45
CA GLY A 146 13.99 35.70 7.63
C GLY A 146 12.85 35.67 8.67
N ILE A 147 11.85 34.82 8.47
CA ILE A 147 10.90 34.41 9.50
C ILE A 147 11.41 33.06 10.00
N SER A 148 11.89 33.00 11.25
CA SER A 148 12.40 31.82 11.97
C SER A 148 11.36 30.70 12.13
N ARG A 149 10.78 30.23 11.03
CA ARG A 149 9.86 29.11 10.95
C ARG A 149 10.50 28.11 10.00
N ILE A 150 10.80 26.94 10.53
CA ILE A 150 11.18 25.73 9.77
C ILE A 150 9.95 25.31 8.94
N THR A 151 9.71 26.05 7.87
CA THR A 151 8.43 26.03 7.12
C THR A 151 8.52 25.06 5.94
N VAL A 152 9.73 24.82 5.43
CA VAL A 152 9.91 24.22 4.10
C VAL A 152 9.66 22.70 4.10
N GLY A 153 10.01 21.98 5.18
CA GLY A 153 9.83 20.53 5.23
C GLY A 153 8.44 20.06 5.67
N ILE A 154 7.92 20.65 6.75
CA ILE A 154 6.68 20.20 7.38
C ILE A 154 5.44 20.66 6.59
N ILE A 155 5.46 21.83 5.94
CA ILE A 155 4.30 22.32 5.17
C ILE A 155 4.15 21.57 3.84
N ILE A 156 5.23 21.12 3.20
CA ILE A 156 5.11 20.27 2.00
C ILE A 156 4.49 18.92 2.36
N ILE A 157 4.90 18.33 3.48
CA ILE A 157 4.34 17.07 3.98
C ILE A 157 2.86 17.27 4.37
N LEU A 158 2.53 18.26 5.19
CA LEU A 158 1.15 18.46 5.65
C LEU A 158 0.21 19.01 4.57
N GLY A 159 0.71 19.82 3.63
CA GLY A 159 -0.08 20.44 2.57
C GLY A 159 -0.39 19.52 1.38
N TYR A 160 0.39 18.44 1.18
CA TYR A 160 0.07 17.39 0.20
C TYR A 160 -0.71 16.22 0.79
N VAL A 161 -0.65 16.01 2.12
CA VAL A 161 -1.23 14.85 2.81
C VAL A 161 -2.63 15.13 3.39
N VAL A 162 -3.04 16.40 3.51
CA VAL A 162 -4.36 16.84 4.05
C VAL A 162 -5.27 17.37 2.94
#